data_AF-A0A524C345-F1
#
_entry.id   AF-A0A524C345-F1
#
_cell.length_a   1.000
_cell.length_b   1.000
_cell.length_c   1.000
_cell.angle_alpha   90.00
_cell.angle_beta   90.00
_cell.angle_gamma   90.00
#
_symmetry.space_group_name_H-M   'P 1'
#
loop_
_entity.id
_entity.type
_entity.pdbx_description
1 polymer ?
#
loop_
_entity_poly.entity_id
_entity_poly.type
_entity_poly.pdbx_seq_one_letter_code
_entity_poly.pdbx_strand_id
1 'polypeptide(L)'
;MGYDLSNVRYVSLIRLEGGESILNIPYAELTVDPDLIAGFVTAVIIFAKTPIRTIRKAAYDILIEVGETVLVLLVVDPVPNEEPYRKKLRAILKNVEEEHGESLRKFEGDVRKFRDFALNVVVEFPFSVPDMELVPIRKKNGVKIPYRVGIVDRKLETLENYINGKRNIAEILGLIDLPDEEVIALISILKKYKWIDFRRRLRPGDVLERRDCSDSLLMRLRQQYGDPVDNLLEAMDGESSIESVMARLEAAPFGFDRNAIWFLINKLVEGGCLCLKGTL
;
A
#
# COMPACT_ATOMS: atom_id res chain seq x y z
N MET A 1 -5.01 -1.41 23.38
CA MET A 1 -4.75 -0.11 22.73
C MET A 1 -3.67 -0.34 21.70
N GLY A 2 -4.01 -0.24 20.41
CA GLY A 2 -3.08 -0.45 19.31
C GLY A 2 -2.11 0.73 19.15
N TYR A 3 -1.16 0.59 18.23
CA TYR A 3 -0.36 1.70 17.73
C TYR A 3 -1.06 2.33 16.52
N ASP A 4 -0.75 3.59 16.20
CA ASP A 4 -1.37 4.32 15.11
C ASP A 4 -0.30 4.63 14.05
N LEU A 5 -0.48 4.02 12.87
CA LEU A 5 0.42 4.13 11.73
C LEU A 5 0.56 5.57 11.21
N SER A 6 -0.46 6.41 11.40
CA SER A 6 -0.41 7.81 10.93
C SER A 6 0.66 8.64 11.64
N ASN A 7 1.09 8.22 12.84
CA ASN A 7 2.16 8.87 13.59
C ASN A 7 3.55 8.44 13.13
N VAL A 8 3.68 7.37 12.33
CA VAL A 8 4.99 6.87 11.88
C VAL A 8 5.50 7.73 10.73
N ARG A 9 6.68 8.32 10.90
CA ARG A 9 7.28 9.23 9.90
C ARG A 9 8.43 8.57 9.16
N TYR A 10 9.23 7.80 9.87
CA TYR A 10 10.49 7.28 9.35
C TYR A 10 11.01 6.10 10.14
N VAL A 11 11.50 5.05 9.46
CA VAL A 11 12.25 3.95 10.08
C VAL A 11 13.63 3.86 9.43
N SER A 12 14.67 3.74 10.25
CA SER A 12 16.08 3.61 9.86
C SER A 12 16.71 2.39 10.50
N LEU A 13 17.58 1.71 9.76
CA LEU A 13 18.55 0.77 10.30
C LEU A 13 19.93 1.40 10.18
N ILE A 14 20.66 1.47 11.29
CA ILE A 14 21.96 2.14 11.36
C ILE A 14 22.98 1.19 11.95
N ARG A 15 24.11 1.02 11.27
CA ARG A 15 25.21 0.17 11.74
C ARG A 15 25.89 0.81 12.95
N LEU A 16 26.11 0.04 14.02
CA LEU A 16 26.65 0.59 15.28
C LEU A 16 28.12 1.02 15.19
N GLU A 17 28.94 0.26 14.46
CA GLU A 17 30.39 0.49 14.44
C GLU A 17 30.78 1.78 13.69
N GLY A 18 30.10 2.11 12.59
CA GLY A 18 30.43 3.27 11.75
C GLY A 18 29.33 4.33 11.64
N GLY A 19 28.13 4.07 12.15
CA GLY A 19 26.99 5.01 12.10
C GLY A 19 26.35 5.15 10.73
N GLU A 20 26.68 4.28 9.77
CA GLU A 20 26.12 4.35 8.43
C GLU A 20 24.66 3.88 8.43
N SER A 21 23.80 4.63 7.75
CA SER A 21 22.41 4.21 7.54
C SER A 21 22.35 3.16 6.42
N ILE A 22 22.05 1.91 6.79
CA ILE A 22 22.04 0.77 5.86
C ILE A 22 20.68 0.62 5.16
N LEU A 23 19.60 1.09 5.78
CA LEU A 23 18.25 1.04 5.22
C LEU A 23 17.38 2.16 5.79
N ASN A 24 16.68 2.85 4.89
CA ASN A 24 15.86 4.02 5.20
C ASN A 24 14.47 3.86 4.58
N ILE A 25 13.41 3.90 5.38
CA ILE A 25 12.01 3.78 4.93
C ILE A 25 11.22 5.02 5.37
N PRO A 26 11.01 5.99 4.46
CA PRO A 26 10.22 7.18 4.74
C PRO A 26 8.72 6.93 4.56
N TYR A 27 7.94 7.30 5.58
CA TYR A 27 6.47 7.22 5.58
C TYR A 27 5.85 8.59 5.29
N ALA A 28 6.44 9.64 5.85
CA ALA A 28 6.11 11.04 5.60
C ALA A 28 7.28 11.77 4.93
N GLU A 29 7.01 12.95 4.37
CA GLU A 29 8.09 13.87 3.98
C GLU A 29 8.82 14.33 5.24
N LEU A 30 10.13 14.14 5.25
CA LEU A 30 10.97 14.55 6.37
C LEU A 30 11.51 15.94 6.11
N THR A 31 11.43 16.79 7.13
CA THR A 31 12.05 18.12 7.12
C THR A 31 13.54 18.09 7.43
N VAL A 32 14.04 16.96 7.95
CA VAL A 32 15.44 16.76 8.36
C VAL A 32 16.00 15.55 7.62
N ASP A 33 17.23 15.70 7.13
CA ASP A 33 17.96 14.65 6.43
C ASP A 33 18.14 13.41 7.34
N PRO A 34 17.70 12.22 6.91
CA PRO A 34 17.98 10.95 7.57
C PRO A 34 19.42 10.73 8.03
N ASP A 35 20.41 11.11 7.22
CA ASP A 35 21.82 10.86 7.51
C ASP A 35 22.30 11.75 8.67
N LEU A 36 21.73 12.96 8.81
CA LEU A 36 21.98 13.81 9.97
C LEU A 36 21.38 13.23 11.25
N ILE A 37 20.18 12.63 11.16
CA ILE A 37 19.57 11.94 12.30
C ILE A 37 20.42 10.75 12.72
N ALA A 38 20.87 9.94 11.76
CA ALA A 38 21.73 8.77 12.00
C ALA A 38 23.06 9.16 12.66
N GLY A 39 23.75 10.18 12.12
CA GLY A 39 25.00 10.68 12.68
C GLY A 39 24.84 11.24 14.10
N PHE A 40 23.78 12.03 14.34
CA PHE A 40 23.47 12.57 15.66
C PHE A 40 23.20 11.46 16.69
N VAL A 41 22.34 10.49 16.36
CA VAL A 41 21.98 9.40 17.28
C VAL A 41 23.19 8.52 17.58
N THR A 42 23.99 8.17 16.56
CA THR A 42 25.21 7.38 16.75
C THR A 42 26.20 8.09 17.68
N ALA A 43 26.47 9.38 17.45
CA ALA A 43 27.37 10.15 18.30
C ALA A 43 26.86 10.17 19.76
N VAL A 44 25.57 10.42 19.96
CA VAL A 44 24.95 10.46 21.28
C VAL A 44 25.09 9.11 22.00
N ILE A 45 24.86 7.98 21.32
CA ILE A 45 25.01 6.64 21.91
C ILE A 45 26.46 6.36 22.32
N ILE A 46 27.43 6.71 21.45
CA ILE A 46 28.86 6.54 21.73
C ILE A 46 29.28 7.35 22.96
N PHE A 47 28.83 8.61 23.08
CA PHE A 47 29.24 9.50 24.16
C PHE A 47 28.47 9.30 25.47
N ALA A 48 27.18 8.97 25.42
CA ALA A 48 26.32 8.91 26.60
C ALA A 48 26.61 7.72 27.52
N LYS A 49 27.40 6.71 27.07
CA LYS A 49 27.72 5.45 27.79
C LYS A 49 26.50 4.67 28.32
N THR A 50 25.29 5.12 27.98
CA THR A 50 23.99 4.57 28.37
C THR A 50 23.12 4.53 27.12
N PRO A 51 22.37 3.45 26.89
CA PRO A 51 21.55 3.34 25.71
C PRO A 51 20.37 4.31 25.83
N ILE A 52 20.44 5.43 25.11
CA ILE A 52 19.32 6.34 24.98
C ILE A 52 18.23 5.62 24.19
N ARG A 53 17.08 5.43 24.84
CA ARG A 53 15.93 4.75 24.24
C ARG A 53 14.95 5.70 23.56
N THR A 54 14.85 6.95 24.03
CA THR A 54 13.96 7.97 23.48
C THR A 54 14.67 9.32 23.45
N ILE A 55 14.56 10.03 22.33
CA ILE A 55 14.92 11.45 22.23
C ILE A 55 13.63 12.20 21.93
N ARG A 56 13.23 13.11 22.83
CA ARG A 56 12.02 13.91 22.69
C ARG A 56 12.32 15.27 22.07
N LYS A 57 11.63 15.63 21.00
CA LYS A 57 11.63 16.98 20.42
C LYS A 57 10.20 17.53 20.37
N ALA A 58 10.09 18.85 20.23
CA ALA A 58 8.79 19.54 20.25
C ALA A 58 7.79 19.04 19.17
N ALA A 59 8.27 18.49 18.05
CA ALA A 59 7.45 18.09 16.91
C ALA A 59 7.45 16.58 16.61
N TYR A 60 8.30 15.80 17.26
CA TYR A 60 8.43 14.35 17.05
C TYR A 60 9.29 13.71 18.14
N ASP A 61 9.08 12.42 18.38
CA ASP A 61 9.91 11.58 19.22
C ASP A 61 10.74 10.63 18.36
N ILE A 62 11.97 10.36 18.78
CA ILE A 62 12.86 9.36 18.18
C ILE A 62 12.94 8.19 19.15
N LEU A 63 12.38 7.05 18.75
CA LEU A 63 12.45 5.80 19.47
C LEU A 63 13.61 4.97 18.93
N ILE A 64 14.45 4.47 19.84
CA ILE A 64 15.68 3.75 19.50
C ILE A 64 15.68 2.41 20.22
N GLU A 65 15.94 1.34 19.47
CA GLU A 65 16.27 0.02 20.00
C GLU A 65 17.66 -0.38 19.48
N VAL A 66 18.54 -0.78 20.40
CA VAL A 66 19.97 -1.04 20.11
C VAL A 66 20.23 -2.54 20.21
N GLY A 67 20.80 -3.12 19.15
CA GLY A 67 21.26 -4.51 19.11
C GLY A 67 22.76 -4.65 19.29
N GLU A 68 23.31 -5.73 18.75
CA GLU A 68 24.74 -6.02 18.79
C GLU A 68 25.50 -5.37 17.65
N THR A 69 24.92 -5.36 16.44
CA THR A 69 25.57 -4.89 15.22
C THR A 69 24.86 -3.69 14.61
N VAL A 70 23.57 -3.53 14.89
CA VAL A 70 22.71 -2.50 14.32
C VAL A 70 21.79 -1.89 15.38
N LEU A 71 21.36 -0.66 15.16
CA LEU A 71 20.26 -0.05 15.88
C LEU A 71 19.09 0.21 14.92
N VAL A 72 17.88 0.08 15.44
CA VAL A 72 16.65 0.45 14.75
C VAL A 72 16.17 1.77 15.33
N LEU A 73 15.99 2.74 14.44
CA LEU A 73 15.48 4.06 14.76
C LEU A 73 14.11 4.23 14.15
N LEU A 74 13.19 4.79 14.92
CA LEU A 74 11.86 5.18 14.46
C LEU A 74 11.58 6.62 14.88
N VAL A 75 11.23 7.46 13.90
CA VAL A 75 10.69 8.80 14.15
C VAL A 75 9.17 8.71 14.13
N VAL A 76 8.55 9.11 15.23
CA VAL A 76 7.09 9.18 15.37
C VAL A 76 6.64 10.56 15.82
N ASP A 77 5.39 10.90 15.54
CA ASP A 77 4.70 11.95 16.28
C ASP A 77 4.60 11.62 17.78
N PRO A 78 4.60 12.62 18.68
CA PRO A 78 4.54 12.36 20.12
C PRO A 78 3.31 11.54 20.49
N VAL A 79 3.52 10.39 21.14
CA VAL A 79 2.46 9.46 21.51
C VAL A 79 2.42 9.24 23.03
N PRO A 80 1.22 9.01 23.61
CA PRO A 80 1.10 8.78 25.05
C PRO A 80 1.70 7.43 25.50
N ASN A 81 1.77 6.45 24.61
CA ASN A 81 2.34 5.13 24.89
C ASN A 81 3.26 4.67 23.75
N GLU A 82 4.56 4.61 24.02
CA GLU A 82 5.61 4.19 23.07
C GLU A 82 5.68 2.65 22.93
N GLU A 83 5.18 1.88 23.91
CA GLU A 83 5.43 0.45 24.02
C GLU A 83 4.95 -0.39 22.81
N PRO A 84 3.77 -0.11 22.21
CA PRO A 84 3.34 -0.79 20.99
C PRO A 84 4.32 -0.62 19.81
N TYR A 85 4.90 0.58 19.65
CA TYR A 85 5.89 0.86 18.61
C TYR A 85 7.21 0.16 18.92
N ARG A 86 7.66 0.21 20.19
CA ARG A 86 8.89 -0.46 20.62
C ARG A 86 8.84 -1.97 20.43
N LYS A 87 7.70 -2.60 20.70
CA LYS A 87 7.53 -4.04 20.46
C LYS A 87 7.84 -4.40 19.00
N LYS A 88 7.38 -3.58 18.06
CA LYS A 88 7.64 -3.74 16.62
C LYS A 88 9.11 -3.45 16.27
N LEU A 89 9.71 -2.40 16.83
CA LEU A 89 11.15 -2.15 16.65
C LEU A 89 12.02 -3.30 17.14
N ARG A 90 11.68 -3.92 18.27
CA ARG A 90 12.39 -5.09 18.77
C ARG A 90 12.23 -6.31 17.85
N ALA A 91 11.07 -6.47 17.22
CA ALA A 91 10.87 -7.52 16.21
C ALA A 91 11.74 -7.27 14.97
N ILE A 92 11.76 -6.03 14.44
CA ILE A 92 12.65 -5.64 13.34
C ILE A 92 14.11 -5.88 13.72
N LEU A 93 14.52 -5.41 14.89
CA LEU A 93 15.90 -5.52 15.39
C LEU A 93 16.34 -6.98 15.48
N LYS A 94 15.48 -7.84 16.05
CA LYS A 94 15.75 -9.27 16.14
C LYS A 94 15.94 -9.89 14.75
N ASN A 95 15.04 -9.60 13.82
CA ASN A 95 15.09 -10.19 12.48
C ASN A 95 16.34 -9.73 11.71
N VAL A 96 16.74 -8.46 11.81
CA VAL A 96 17.96 -7.98 11.11
C VAL A 96 19.23 -8.57 11.71
N GLU A 97 19.30 -8.74 13.04
CA GLU A 97 20.45 -9.38 13.68
C GLU A 97 20.56 -10.87 13.29
N GLU A 98 19.42 -11.58 13.24
CA GLU A 98 19.37 -12.99 12.84
C GLU A 98 19.71 -13.20 11.36
N GLU A 99 19.18 -12.37 10.45
CA GLU A 99 19.37 -12.53 9.00
C GLU A 99 20.69 -11.90 8.49
N HIS A 100 21.12 -10.79 9.10
CA HIS A 100 22.20 -9.94 8.57
C HIS A 100 23.32 -9.61 9.56
N GLY A 101 23.23 -9.99 10.83
CA GLY A 101 24.21 -9.61 11.86
C GLY A 101 25.67 -9.96 11.50
N GLU A 102 25.92 -11.17 11.00
CA GLU A 102 27.27 -11.57 10.55
C GLU A 102 27.77 -10.77 9.33
N SER A 103 26.86 -10.42 8.41
CA SER A 103 27.20 -9.58 7.25
C SER A 103 27.51 -8.14 7.66
N LEU A 104 26.85 -7.65 8.72
CA LEU A 104 27.08 -6.32 9.29
C LEU A 104 28.40 -6.22 10.07
N ARG A 105 28.83 -7.32 10.72
CA ARG A 105 30.17 -7.41 11.36
C ARG A 105 31.30 -7.37 10.34
N LYS A 106 31.08 -7.91 9.15
CA LYS A 106 32.05 -7.94 8.03
C LYS A 106 31.65 -6.96 6.93
N PHE A 107 31.12 -5.80 7.31
CA PHE A 107 30.56 -4.87 6.35
C PHE A 107 31.65 -4.22 5.49
N GLU A 108 31.51 -4.34 4.18
CA GLU A 108 32.46 -3.83 3.17
C GLU A 108 31.99 -2.52 2.49
N GLY A 109 30.95 -1.87 3.01
CA GLY A 109 30.43 -0.62 2.45
C GLY A 109 29.27 -0.75 1.45
N ASP A 110 28.87 -1.97 1.06
CA ASP A 110 27.77 -2.16 0.11
C ASP A 110 26.40 -2.32 0.80
N VAL A 111 25.70 -1.21 1.00
CA VAL A 111 24.35 -1.17 1.61
C VAL A 111 23.26 -1.84 0.75
N ARG A 112 23.52 -2.09 -0.55
CA ARG A 112 22.49 -2.64 -1.46
C ARG A 112 22.05 -4.05 -1.04
N LYS A 113 22.91 -4.76 -0.32
CA LYS A 113 22.66 -6.12 0.19
C LYS A 113 21.55 -6.20 1.25
N PHE A 114 21.13 -5.07 1.82
CA PHE A 114 20.09 -5.00 2.86
C PHE A 114 18.77 -4.42 2.34
N ARG A 115 18.67 -4.12 1.04
CA ARG A 115 17.47 -3.47 0.48
C ARG A 115 16.24 -4.36 0.54
N ASP A 116 16.39 -5.66 0.36
CA ASP A 116 15.29 -6.61 0.43
C ASP A 116 14.69 -6.74 1.85
N PHE A 117 15.49 -6.49 2.89
CA PHE A 117 15.01 -6.39 4.27
C PHE A 117 13.98 -5.26 4.49
N ALA A 118 13.82 -4.33 3.54
CA ALA A 118 12.75 -3.33 3.55
C ALA A 118 11.36 -3.96 3.75
N LEU A 119 11.10 -5.14 3.19
CA LEU A 119 9.80 -5.79 3.37
C LEU A 119 9.56 -6.14 4.84
N ASN A 120 10.55 -6.64 5.57
CA ASN A 120 10.44 -6.98 6.99
C ASN A 120 10.08 -5.74 7.83
N VAL A 121 10.63 -4.57 7.46
CA VAL A 121 10.27 -3.29 8.09
C VAL A 121 8.81 -2.92 7.79
N VAL A 122 8.38 -3.04 6.53
CA VAL A 122 7.02 -2.66 6.11
C VAL A 122 5.95 -3.67 6.58
N VAL A 123 6.31 -4.93 6.83
CA VAL A 123 5.44 -5.90 7.53
C VAL A 123 5.11 -5.41 8.94
N GLU A 124 6.12 -4.90 9.65
CA GLU A 124 5.90 -4.35 10.98
C GLU A 124 5.19 -2.99 10.95
N PHE A 125 5.49 -2.16 9.95
CA PHE A 125 4.87 -0.84 9.76
C PHE A 125 4.37 -0.68 8.32
N PRO A 126 3.18 -1.18 7.97
CA PRO A 126 2.65 -1.00 6.61
C PRO A 126 2.32 0.48 6.35
N PHE A 127 2.48 0.97 5.12
CA PHE A 127 2.20 2.38 4.80
C PHE A 127 0.74 2.78 5.02
N SER A 128 -0.15 1.80 4.96
CA SER A 128 -1.58 1.93 5.19
C SER A 128 -2.17 0.53 5.38
N VAL A 129 -3.18 0.39 6.24
CA VAL A 129 -3.99 -0.83 6.28
C VAL A 129 -5.13 -0.66 5.29
N PRO A 130 -5.18 -1.45 4.21
CA PRO A 130 -6.23 -1.31 3.22
C PRO A 130 -7.53 -1.95 3.73
N ASP A 131 -8.67 -1.42 3.30
CA ASP A 131 -9.98 -2.03 3.59
C ASP A 131 -10.13 -3.32 2.78
N MET A 132 -10.45 -4.41 3.48
CA MET A 132 -10.52 -5.76 2.94
C MET A 132 -11.57 -5.94 1.85
N GLU A 133 -12.62 -5.09 1.86
CA GLU A 133 -13.70 -5.11 0.87
C GLU A 133 -13.35 -4.39 -0.44
N LEU A 134 -12.24 -3.64 -0.45
CA LEU A 134 -11.80 -2.92 -1.64
C LEU A 134 -11.16 -3.86 -2.65
N VAL A 135 -11.36 -3.50 -3.92
CA VAL A 135 -10.81 -4.21 -5.08
C VAL A 135 -9.61 -3.42 -5.59
N PRO A 136 -8.38 -3.96 -5.48
CA PRO A 136 -7.21 -3.30 -6.04
C PRO A 136 -7.25 -3.32 -7.57
N ILE A 137 -6.89 -2.20 -8.18
CA ILE A 137 -6.81 -1.99 -9.63
C ILE A 137 -5.41 -1.55 -9.99
N ARG A 138 -4.81 -2.22 -10.97
CA ARG A 138 -3.48 -1.88 -11.47
C ARG A 138 -3.50 -0.55 -12.23
N LYS A 139 -2.56 0.34 -11.91
CA LYS A 139 -2.30 1.55 -12.71
C LYS A 139 -1.27 1.26 -13.79
N LYS A 140 -1.33 2.03 -14.87
CA LYS A 140 -0.37 1.91 -15.99
C LYS A 140 1.05 2.32 -15.59
N ASN A 141 1.16 3.36 -14.76
CA ASN A 141 2.43 3.92 -14.32
C ASN A 141 2.41 4.13 -12.81
N GLY A 142 3.46 3.68 -12.13
CA GLY A 142 3.75 3.98 -10.73
C GLY A 142 5.09 4.70 -10.56
N VAL A 143 5.39 5.09 -9.33
CA VAL A 143 6.70 5.63 -8.93
C VAL A 143 7.67 4.47 -8.67
N LYS A 144 8.95 4.63 -9.01
CA LYS A 144 9.96 3.61 -8.73
C LYS A 144 10.02 3.28 -7.24
N ILE A 145 9.91 1.99 -6.91
CA ILE A 145 10.09 1.48 -5.55
C ILE A 145 11.59 1.25 -5.33
N PRO A 146 12.28 1.99 -4.42
CA PRO A 146 13.74 1.95 -4.29
C PRO A 146 14.31 0.58 -3.90
N TYR A 147 13.53 -0.19 -3.14
CA TYR A 147 13.88 -1.49 -2.59
C TYR A 147 13.17 -2.67 -3.29
N ARG A 148 12.61 -2.45 -4.47
CA ARG A 148 12.10 -3.53 -5.33
C ARG A 148 13.29 -4.27 -5.95
N VAL A 149 13.86 -5.19 -5.18
CA VAL A 149 15.00 -6.04 -5.56
C VAL A 149 14.84 -7.43 -4.93
N GLY A 150 15.49 -8.43 -5.51
CA GLY A 150 15.62 -9.76 -4.91
C GLY A 150 14.26 -10.39 -4.56
N ILE A 151 14.09 -10.73 -3.29
CA ILE A 151 12.88 -11.39 -2.77
C ILE A 151 11.65 -10.47 -2.83
N VAL A 152 11.82 -9.17 -2.58
CA VAL A 152 10.72 -8.19 -2.60
C VAL A 152 10.13 -8.07 -3.99
N ASP A 153 10.98 -8.04 -5.02
CA ASP A 153 10.53 -7.95 -6.41
C ASP A 153 9.68 -9.15 -6.81
N ARG A 154 10.15 -10.37 -6.52
CA ARG A 154 9.40 -11.61 -6.78
C ARG A 154 8.06 -11.64 -6.08
N LYS A 155 7.99 -11.22 -4.82
CA LYS A 155 6.75 -11.17 -4.03
C LYS A 155 5.77 -10.13 -4.55
N LEU A 156 6.26 -8.96 -4.95
CA LEU A 156 5.45 -7.94 -5.62
C LEU A 156 4.90 -8.45 -6.95
N GLU A 157 5.71 -9.10 -7.78
CA GLU A 157 5.26 -9.70 -9.05
C GLU A 157 4.18 -10.78 -8.81
N THR A 158 4.39 -11.66 -7.83
CA THR A 158 3.40 -12.66 -7.44
C THR A 158 2.09 -11.98 -7.07
N LEU A 159 2.09 -10.98 -6.18
CA LEU A 159 0.88 -10.26 -5.78
C LEU A 159 0.23 -9.53 -6.96
N GLU A 160 1.01 -8.84 -7.80
CA GLU A 160 0.51 -8.10 -8.96
C GLU A 160 -0.28 -9.00 -9.93
N ASN A 161 0.08 -10.29 -10.05
CA ASN A 161 -0.65 -11.26 -10.87
C ASN A 161 -2.06 -11.56 -10.35
N TYR A 162 -2.33 -11.37 -9.06
CA TYR A 162 -3.66 -11.50 -8.47
C TYR A 162 -4.49 -10.22 -8.60
N ILE A 163 -3.86 -9.06 -8.84
CA ILE A 163 -4.50 -7.75 -8.99
C ILE A 163 -5.04 -7.59 -10.41
N ASN A 164 -6.21 -8.17 -10.64
CA ASN A 164 -6.92 -8.13 -11.93
C ASN A 164 -8.17 -7.24 -11.93
N GLY A 165 -8.41 -6.49 -10.85
CA GLY A 165 -9.59 -5.61 -10.71
C GLY A 165 -10.92 -6.35 -10.46
N LYS A 166 -10.89 -7.66 -10.21
CA LYS A 166 -12.10 -8.46 -9.92
C LYS A 166 -12.19 -8.90 -8.46
N ARG A 167 -11.05 -9.19 -7.85
CA ARG A 167 -10.98 -9.72 -6.48
C ARG A 167 -10.83 -8.61 -5.45
N ASN A 168 -11.50 -8.73 -4.32
CA ASN A 168 -11.20 -7.88 -3.17
C ASN A 168 -9.96 -8.38 -2.41
N ILE A 169 -9.46 -7.61 -1.44
CA ILE A 169 -8.24 -7.96 -0.72
C ILE A 169 -8.42 -9.24 0.10
N ALA A 170 -9.59 -9.45 0.72
CA ALA A 170 -9.88 -10.69 1.45
C ALA A 170 -9.79 -11.95 0.57
N GLU A 171 -10.34 -11.87 -0.65
CA GLU A 171 -10.25 -12.94 -1.65
C GLU A 171 -8.81 -13.16 -2.12
N ILE A 172 -7.99 -12.10 -2.21
CA ILE A 172 -6.57 -12.23 -2.57
C ILE A 172 -5.80 -12.94 -1.45
N LEU A 173 -6.01 -12.53 -0.19
CA LEU A 173 -5.40 -13.15 1.00
C LEU A 173 -5.70 -14.66 1.06
N GLY A 174 -6.96 -15.05 0.82
CA GLY A 174 -7.35 -16.46 0.82
C GLY A 174 -6.82 -17.32 -0.34
N LEU A 175 -6.18 -16.72 -1.35
CA LEU A 175 -5.72 -17.42 -2.56
C LEU A 175 -4.20 -17.36 -2.77
N ILE A 176 -3.54 -16.37 -2.18
CA ILE A 176 -2.10 -16.17 -2.34
C ILE A 176 -1.35 -17.00 -1.30
N ASP A 177 -0.28 -17.67 -1.72
CA ASP A 177 0.58 -18.45 -0.83
C ASP A 177 1.62 -17.55 -0.14
N LEU A 178 1.15 -16.54 0.59
CA LEU A 178 1.95 -15.60 1.36
C LEU A 178 1.25 -15.29 2.69
N PRO A 179 1.99 -14.99 3.78
CA PRO A 179 1.39 -14.58 5.04
C PRO A 179 0.54 -13.31 4.90
N ASP A 180 -0.57 -13.23 5.63
CA ASP A 180 -1.52 -12.12 5.54
C ASP A 180 -0.86 -10.75 5.79
N GLU A 181 -0.01 -10.66 6.81
CA GLU A 181 0.71 -9.43 7.16
C GLU A 181 1.64 -8.99 6.02
N GLU A 182 2.21 -9.95 5.30
CA GLU A 182 3.08 -9.70 4.16
C GLU A 182 2.30 -9.20 2.96
N VAL A 183 1.15 -9.80 2.67
CA VAL A 183 0.27 -9.35 1.60
C VAL A 183 -0.23 -7.93 1.87
N ILE A 184 -0.63 -7.62 3.12
CA ILE A 184 -1.01 -6.27 3.54
C ILE A 184 0.15 -5.29 3.32
N ALA A 185 1.37 -5.66 3.72
CA ALA A 185 2.57 -4.86 3.50
C ALA A 185 2.81 -4.58 2.01
N LEU A 186 2.80 -5.62 1.17
CA LEU A 186 2.99 -5.51 -0.28
C LEU A 186 1.91 -4.64 -0.95
N ILE A 187 0.64 -4.79 -0.55
CA ILE A 187 -0.45 -3.92 -1.03
C ILE A 187 -0.20 -2.47 -0.62
N SER A 188 0.24 -2.23 0.62
CA SER A 188 0.56 -0.89 1.11
C SER A 188 1.72 -0.25 0.33
N ILE A 189 2.74 -1.03 -0.05
CA ILE A 189 3.85 -0.60 -0.92
C ILE A 189 3.30 -0.18 -2.28
N LEU A 190 2.54 -1.06 -2.95
CA LEU A 190 1.98 -0.77 -4.27
C LEU A 190 1.11 0.48 -4.25
N LYS A 191 0.31 0.70 -3.19
CA LYS A 191 -0.52 1.90 -3.04
C LYS A 191 0.35 3.16 -2.81
N LYS A 192 1.32 3.11 -1.89
CA LYS A 192 2.24 4.23 -1.59
C LYS A 192 2.97 4.71 -2.84
N TYR A 193 3.43 3.78 -3.66
CA TYR A 193 4.15 4.06 -4.90
C TYR A 193 3.24 4.16 -6.14
N LYS A 194 1.91 4.29 -5.95
CA LYS A 194 0.93 4.55 -7.01
C LYS A 194 0.86 3.48 -8.12
N TRP A 195 1.27 2.26 -7.84
CA TRP A 195 1.12 1.11 -8.76
C TRP A 195 -0.29 0.56 -8.78
N ILE A 196 -1.05 0.77 -7.70
CA ILE A 196 -2.44 0.37 -7.60
C ILE A 196 -3.33 1.52 -7.12
N ASP A 197 -4.63 1.41 -7.44
CA ASP A 197 -5.70 2.10 -6.75
C ASP A 197 -6.69 1.11 -6.14
N PHE A 198 -7.69 1.63 -5.43
CA PHE A 198 -8.78 0.83 -4.89
C PHE A 198 -10.11 1.31 -5.46
N ARG A 199 -10.99 0.37 -5.81
CA ARG A 199 -12.42 0.66 -5.99
C ARG A 199 -13.25 -0.13 -4.99
N ARG A 200 -14.43 0.38 -4.70
CA ARG A 200 -15.48 -0.42 -4.08
C ARG A 200 -16.07 -1.38 -5.11
N ARG A 201 -16.41 -2.59 -4.70
CA ARG A 201 -17.23 -3.50 -5.51
C ARG A 201 -18.63 -2.92 -5.68
N LEU A 202 -19.14 -2.96 -6.91
CA LEU A 202 -20.51 -2.54 -7.22
C LEU A 202 -21.50 -3.49 -6.56
N ARG A 203 -22.56 -2.93 -5.99
CA ARG A 203 -23.71 -3.64 -5.42
C ARG A 203 -24.96 -3.34 -6.25
N PRO A 204 -25.95 -4.25 -6.32
CA PRO A 204 -27.18 -4.00 -7.08
C PRO A 204 -27.93 -2.72 -6.68
N GLY A 205 -27.88 -2.35 -5.39
CA GLY A 205 -28.49 -1.11 -4.90
C GLY A 205 -27.71 0.17 -5.17
N ASP A 206 -26.52 0.10 -5.79
CA ASP A 206 -25.72 1.28 -6.08
C ASP A 206 -26.36 2.12 -7.19
N VAL A 207 -26.18 3.44 -7.11
CA VAL A 207 -26.64 4.40 -8.11
C VAL A 207 -25.43 4.93 -8.86
N LEU A 208 -25.45 4.80 -10.19
CA LEU A 208 -24.37 5.22 -11.06
C LEU A 208 -24.75 6.49 -11.81
N GLU A 209 -23.80 7.42 -11.89
CA GLU A 209 -23.89 8.63 -12.70
C GLU A 209 -22.95 8.51 -13.91
N ARG A 210 -23.37 9.07 -15.03
CA ARG A 210 -22.56 9.16 -16.25
C ARG A 210 -21.48 10.22 -16.09
N ARG A 211 -20.28 9.90 -16.60
CA ARG A 211 -19.15 10.83 -16.73
C ARG A 211 -18.69 10.98 -18.16
N ASP A 212 -18.00 12.08 -18.41
CA ASP A 212 -17.24 12.28 -19.63
C ASP A 212 -16.12 11.24 -19.69
N CYS A 213 -16.21 10.35 -20.67
CA CYS A 213 -15.19 9.36 -20.94
C CYS A 213 -14.67 9.48 -22.37
N SER A 214 -13.50 8.90 -22.63
CA SER A 214 -12.85 9.02 -23.93
C SER A 214 -13.72 8.46 -25.06
N ASP A 215 -13.95 9.24 -26.11
CA ASP A 215 -14.71 8.82 -27.29
C ASP A 215 -14.13 7.55 -27.93
N SER A 216 -12.81 7.38 -27.91
CA SER A 216 -12.14 6.18 -28.41
C SER A 216 -12.57 4.90 -27.68
N LEU A 217 -12.84 4.99 -26.37
CA LEU A 217 -13.29 3.85 -25.58
C LEU A 217 -14.76 3.52 -25.87
N LEU A 218 -15.61 4.55 -25.91
CA LEU A 218 -17.03 4.39 -26.23
C LEU A 218 -17.22 3.80 -27.62
N MET A 219 -16.49 4.31 -28.61
CA MET A 219 -16.54 3.77 -29.97
C MET A 219 -16.16 2.29 -30.01
N ARG A 220 -15.11 1.89 -29.27
CA ARG A 220 -14.70 0.48 -29.18
C ARG A 220 -15.76 -0.39 -28.50
N LEU A 221 -16.38 0.09 -27.41
CA LEU A 221 -17.43 -0.64 -26.72
C LEU A 221 -18.69 -0.78 -27.58
N ARG A 222 -19.10 0.29 -28.28
CA ARG A 222 -20.20 0.26 -29.25
C ARG A 222 -19.94 -0.72 -30.39
N GLN A 223 -18.72 -0.77 -30.92
CA GLN A 223 -18.36 -1.75 -31.96
C GLN A 223 -18.44 -3.20 -31.46
N GLN A 224 -18.12 -3.45 -30.19
CA GLN A 224 -18.11 -4.81 -29.62
C GLN A 224 -19.47 -5.27 -29.12
N TYR A 225 -20.26 -4.37 -28.53
CA TYR A 225 -21.48 -4.70 -27.80
C TYR A 225 -22.73 -4.05 -28.38
N GLY A 226 -22.61 -3.05 -29.26
CA GLY A 226 -23.73 -2.41 -29.95
C GLY A 226 -24.61 -1.55 -29.03
N ASP A 227 -25.89 -1.51 -29.39
CA ASP A 227 -26.96 -0.72 -28.74
C ASP A 227 -27.06 -0.86 -27.21
N PRO A 228 -26.78 -2.02 -26.55
CA PRO A 228 -26.77 -2.11 -25.09
C PRO A 228 -25.89 -1.06 -24.39
N VAL A 229 -24.82 -0.60 -25.05
CA VAL A 229 -23.92 0.43 -24.49
C VAL A 229 -24.64 1.76 -24.34
N ASP A 230 -25.31 2.21 -25.40
CA ASP A 230 -26.01 3.49 -25.41
C ASP A 230 -27.25 3.45 -24.52
N ASN A 231 -28.01 2.35 -24.58
CA ASN A 231 -29.15 2.11 -23.69
C ASN A 231 -28.76 2.17 -22.21
N LEU A 232 -27.59 1.63 -21.84
CA LEU A 232 -27.09 1.70 -20.47
C LEU A 232 -26.65 3.11 -20.07
N LEU A 233 -25.96 3.83 -20.96
CA LEU A 233 -25.50 5.19 -20.68
C LEU A 233 -26.65 6.20 -20.58
N GLU A 234 -27.74 5.97 -21.30
CA GLU A 234 -28.98 6.75 -21.19
C GLU A 234 -29.77 6.36 -19.94
N ALA A 235 -29.78 5.07 -19.58
CA ALA A 235 -30.53 4.57 -18.44
C ALA A 235 -29.91 4.89 -17.07
N MET A 236 -28.59 5.13 -17.01
CA MET A 236 -27.84 5.46 -15.79
C MET A 236 -27.76 6.99 -15.63
N ASP A 237 -28.85 7.56 -15.13
CA ASP A 237 -29.09 9.00 -14.94
C ASP A 237 -28.59 9.55 -13.60
N GLY A 238 -28.06 8.69 -12.71
CA GLY A 238 -27.71 9.07 -11.36
C GLY A 238 -28.89 9.12 -10.38
N GLU A 239 -30.08 8.62 -10.75
CA GLU A 239 -31.24 8.54 -9.85
C GLU A 239 -31.65 7.10 -9.56
N SER A 240 -31.59 6.24 -10.58
CA SER A 240 -32.00 4.84 -10.48
C SER A 240 -30.88 3.92 -9.99
N SER A 241 -31.22 2.91 -9.19
CA SER A 241 -30.27 1.88 -8.79
C SER A 241 -29.91 0.96 -9.97
N ILE A 242 -28.74 0.33 -9.89
CA ILE A 242 -28.30 -0.65 -10.90
C ILE A 242 -29.35 -1.75 -11.08
N GLU A 243 -29.93 -2.26 -9.99
CA GLU A 243 -30.96 -3.29 -10.03
C GLU A 243 -32.22 -2.84 -10.79
N SER A 244 -32.71 -1.62 -10.54
CA SER A 244 -33.88 -1.08 -11.24
C SER A 244 -33.60 -0.86 -12.72
N VAL A 245 -32.40 -0.37 -13.07
CA VAL A 245 -31.98 -0.20 -14.47
C VAL A 245 -31.86 -1.54 -15.18
N MET A 246 -31.25 -2.54 -14.54
CA MET A 246 -31.13 -3.89 -15.09
C MET A 246 -32.49 -4.52 -15.33
N ALA A 247 -33.42 -4.42 -14.36
CA ALA A 247 -34.78 -4.96 -14.51
C ALA A 247 -35.54 -4.29 -15.67
N ARG A 248 -35.37 -2.97 -15.85
CA ARG A 248 -35.99 -2.22 -16.96
C ARG A 248 -35.45 -2.68 -18.32
N LEU A 249 -34.15 -2.90 -18.42
CA LEU A 249 -33.49 -3.34 -19.65
C LEU A 249 -33.74 -4.82 -19.96
N GLU A 250 -33.91 -5.66 -18.93
CA GLU A 250 -34.31 -7.06 -19.05
C GLU A 250 -35.76 -7.19 -19.55
N ALA A 251 -36.67 -6.32 -19.09
CA ALA A 251 -38.08 -6.32 -19.47
C ALA A 251 -38.38 -5.66 -20.85
N ALA A 252 -37.36 -5.10 -21.52
CA ALA A 252 -37.53 -4.44 -22.80
C ALA A 252 -37.87 -5.46 -23.93
N PRO A 253 -38.46 -5.01 -25.06
CA PRO A 253 -38.88 -5.91 -26.16
C PRO A 253 -37.75 -6.77 -26.77
N PHE A 254 -36.49 -6.39 -26.55
CA PHE A 254 -35.28 -7.12 -26.90
C PHE A 254 -34.41 -7.36 -25.66
N GLY A 255 -35.05 -7.78 -24.56
CA GLY A 255 -34.48 -7.90 -23.23
C GLY A 255 -33.05 -8.45 -23.22
N PHE A 256 -32.17 -7.76 -22.53
CA PHE A 256 -30.76 -8.15 -22.44
C PHE A 256 -30.54 -9.14 -21.30
N ASP A 257 -29.61 -10.08 -21.49
CA ASP A 257 -29.21 -11.01 -20.43
C ASP A 257 -28.62 -10.26 -19.22
N ARG A 258 -29.11 -10.60 -18.03
CA ARG A 258 -28.74 -9.94 -16.77
C ARG A 258 -27.23 -9.97 -16.51
N ASN A 259 -26.55 -11.06 -16.84
CA ASN A 259 -25.10 -11.17 -16.64
C ASN A 259 -24.33 -10.33 -17.67
N ALA A 260 -24.82 -10.27 -18.91
CA ALA A 260 -24.25 -9.41 -19.95
C ALA A 260 -24.37 -7.92 -19.58
N ILE A 261 -25.54 -7.48 -19.07
CA ILE A 261 -25.74 -6.11 -18.58
C ILE A 261 -24.77 -5.81 -17.42
N TRP A 262 -24.71 -6.69 -16.42
CA TRP A 262 -23.80 -6.51 -15.28
C TRP A 262 -22.34 -6.43 -15.71
N PHE A 263 -21.93 -7.28 -16.65
CA PHE A 263 -20.59 -7.25 -17.22
C PHE A 263 -20.31 -5.91 -17.91
N LEU A 264 -21.25 -5.41 -18.70
CA LEU A 264 -21.09 -4.15 -19.44
C LEU A 264 -21.06 -2.94 -18.50
N ILE A 265 -21.86 -2.93 -17.43
CA ILE A 265 -21.78 -1.92 -16.36
C ILE A 265 -20.37 -1.89 -15.76
N ASN A 266 -19.82 -3.06 -15.39
CA ASN A 266 -18.47 -3.13 -14.85
C ASN A 266 -17.43 -2.60 -15.85
N LYS A 267 -17.58 -2.87 -17.15
CA LYS A 267 -16.70 -2.34 -18.20
C LYS A 267 -16.79 -0.83 -18.37
N LEU A 268 -18.00 -0.27 -18.29
CA LEU A 268 -18.23 1.17 -18.37
C LEU A 268 -17.67 1.89 -17.14
N VAL A 269 -17.78 1.30 -15.95
CA VAL A 269 -17.15 1.81 -14.72
C VAL A 269 -15.63 1.70 -14.78
N GLU A 270 -15.08 0.57 -15.23
CA GLU A 270 -13.62 0.41 -15.48
C GLU A 270 -13.09 1.42 -16.51
N GLY A 271 -13.93 1.76 -17.48
CA GLY A 271 -13.67 2.74 -18.50
C GLY A 271 -13.75 4.20 -18.05
N GLY A 272 -14.27 4.46 -16.85
CA GLY A 272 -14.54 5.81 -16.35
C GLY A 272 -15.77 6.49 -16.98
N CYS A 273 -16.60 5.76 -17.73
CA CYS A 273 -17.84 6.30 -18.31
C CYS A 273 -19.00 6.36 -17.30
N LEU A 274 -18.95 5.52 -16.27
CA LEU A 274 -19.90 5.51 -15.15
C LEU A 274 -19.13 5.57 -13.84
N CYS A 275 -19.65 6.26 -12.84
CA CYS A 275 -19.13 6.23 -11.48
C CYS A 275 -20.25 6.18 -10.44
N LEU A 276 -19.92 5.82 -9.21
CA LEU A 276 -20.87 5.87 -8.10
C LEU A 276 -21.24 7.32 -7.81
N LYS A 277 -22.54 7.59 -7.67
CA LYS A 277 -23.05 8.92 -7.31
C LYS A 277 -22.43 9.39 -6.00
N GLY A 278 -21.89 10.61 -5.99
CA GLY A 278 -21.30 11.25 -4.80
C GLY A 278 -19.83 10.91 -4.53
N THR A 279 -19.14 10.27 -5.48
CA THR A 279 -17.69 10.02 -5.38
C THR A 279 -16.94 11.07 -6.21
N LEU A 280 -16.32 12.08 -5.58
CA LEU A 280 -15.43 13.03 -6.26
C LEU A 280 -14.05 12.41 -6.53
#